data_AF-E1T7F1-F1
#
_entry.id   AF-E1T7F1-F1
#
_cell.length_a   1.000
_cell.length_b   1.000
_cell.length_c   1.000
_cell.angle_alpha   90.00
_cell.angle_beta   90.00
_cell.angle_gamma   90.00
#
_symmetry.space_group_name_H-M   'P 1'
#
loop_
_entity.id
_entity.type
_entity.pdbx_description
1 polymer ?
#
loop_
_entity_poly.entity_id
_entity_poly.type
_entity_poly.pdbx_seq_one_letter_code
_entity_poly.pdbx_strand_id
1 'polypeptide(L)'
;MNSKIYHRNLPDLDLVAEDFDKAFIVRKVSGSASITLYATLRVTGHDAQSSFVAAFGSEFFGHPESIALAAERFESTPTFRNAAGDAVETLGAEAIAKELAARCEEVAGFTQANAMKWRVAMHCNRAIEASTFIANGDDASFADFKKRRREEREKTERRERFGNHMPELLRSDYE
;
A
#
# COMPACT_ATOMS: atom_id res chain seq x y z
N MET A 1 -7.66 17.32 -14.99
CA MET A 1 -8.91 17.20 -15.79
C MET A 1 -9.90 16.43 -14.93
N ASN A 2 -11.09 16.96 -14.66
CA ASN A 2 -12.14 16.18 -14.00
C ASN A 2 -12.73 15.20 -15.02
N SER A 3 -12.14 14.03 -15.09
CA SER A 3 -12.59 12.95 -15.97
C SER A 3 -13.93 12.41 -15.45
N LYS A 4 -14.93 12.39 -16.33
CA LYS A 4 -16.30 11.96 -16.00
C LYS A 4 -16.39 10.46 -15.72
N ILE A 5 -17.35 10.09 -14.90
CA ILE A 5 -17.80 8.72 -14.65
C ILE A 5 -19.23 8.62 -15.19
N TYR A 6 -19.46 7.66 -16.06
CA TYR A 6 -20.72 7.49 -16.76
C TYR A 6 -21.50 6.33 -16.16
N HIS A 7 -22.82 6.47 -16.10
CA HIS A 7 -23.71 5.36 -15.78
C HIS A 7 -24.14 4.61 -17.04
N ARG A 8 -24.05 3.28 -17.04
CA ARG A 8 -24.30 2.46 -18.23
C ARG A 8 -25.75 2.52 -18.74
N ASN A 9 -26.71 2.64 -17.82
CA ASN A 9 -28.14 2.58 -18.14
C ASN A 9 -28.84 3.95 -18.03
N LEU A 10 -28.12 5.00 -17.65
CA LEU A 10 -28.65 6.36 -17.51
C LEU A 10 -27.73 7.31 -18.27
N PRO A 11 -27.91 7.44 -19.59
CA PRO A 11 -26.99 8.20 -20.44
C PRO A 11 -26.97 9.70 -20.12
N ASP A 12 -28.02 10.21 -19.47
CA ASP A 12 -28.13 11.62 -19.05
C ASP A 12 -27.49 11.87 -17.67
N LEU A 13 -26.96 10.83 -17.02
CA LEU A 13 -26.32 10.93 -15.71
C LEU A 13 -24.79 10.92 -15.85
N ASP A 14 -24.24 12.12 -15.93
CA ASP A 14 -22.80 12.37 -15.83
C ASP A 14 -22.41 12.59 -14.37
N LEU A 15 -21.48 11.78 -13.86
CA LEU A 15 -20.94 11.92 -12.50
C LEU A 15 -19.48 12.33 -12.52
N VAL A 16 -19.05 12.97 -11.44
CA VAL A 16 -17.62 13.18 -11.12
C VAL A 16 -17.26 12.45 -9.82
N ALA A 17 -15.97 12.34 -9.52
CA ALA A 17 -15.50 11.63 -8.32
C ALA A 17 -16.13 12.19 -7.03
N GLU A 18 -16.31 13.51 -6.95
CA GLU A 18 -16.94 14.19 -5.81
C GLU A 18 -18.42 13.81 -5.62
N ASP A 19 -19.08 13.19 -6.59
CA ASP A 19 -20.45 12.72 -6.41
C ASP A 19 -20.54 11.44 -5.57
N PHE A 20 -19.44 10.71 -5.44
CA PHE A 20 -19.38 9.49 -4.66
C PHE A 20 -19.25 9.73 -3.15
N ASP A 21 -19.05 10.98 -2.72
CA ASP A 21 -19.23 11.35 -1.31
C ASP A 21 -20.71 11.43 -0.89
N LYS A 22 -21.63 11.45 -1.87
CA LYS A 22 -23.07 11.56 -1.66
C LYS A 22 -23.67 10.17 -1.54
N ALA A 23 -23.89 9.73 -0.30
CA ALA A 23 -24.45 8.42 0.02
C ALA A 23 -25.75 8.04 -0.73
N PHE A 24 -26.55 9.02 -1.16
CA PHE A 24 -27.78 8.73 -1.91
C PHE A 24 -27.49 8.32 -3.36
N ILE A 25 -26.42 8.82 -3.99
CA ILE A 25 -26.06 8.50 -5.37
C ILE A 25 -25.69 7.03 -5.45
N VAL A 26 -24.72 6.60 -4.64
CA VAL A 26 -24.26 5.19 -4.64
C VAL A 26 -25.40 4.24 -4.28
N ARG A 27 -26.23 4.56 -3.28
CA ARG A 27 -27.36 3.71 -2.89
C ARG A 27 -28.46 3.61 -3.95
N LYS A 28 -28.80 4.71 -4.63
CA LYS A 28 -29.88 4.70 -5.63
C LYS A 28 -29.45 4.09 -6.95
N VAL A 29 -28.18 4.23 -7.30
CA VAL A 29 -27.68 3.83 -8.61
C VAL A 29 -27.13 2.40 -8.58
N SER A 30 -26.42 2.02 -7.51
CA SER A 30 -25.79 0.69 -7.39
C SER A 30 -26.50 -0.26 -6.43
N GLY A 31 -27.36 0.25 -5.56
CA GLY A 31 -28.04 -0.57 -4.55
C GLY A 31 -27.14 -0.97 -3.38
N SER A 32 -27.74 -1.62 -2.37
CA SER A 32 -27.05 -2.01 -1.14
C SER A 32 -26.10 -3.18 -1.34
N ALA A 33 -26.41 -4.12 -2.23
CA ALA A 33 -25.59 -5.30 -2.48
C ALA A 33 -24.19 -4.93 -2.98
N SER A 34 -24.07 -4.00 -3.93
CA SER A 34 -22.79 -3.51 -4.43
C SER A 34 -21.98 -2.78 -3.35
N ILE A 35 -22.64 -2.04 -2.46
CA ILE A 35 -21.97 -1.38 -1.33
C ILE A 35 -21.38 -2.43 -0.37
N THR A 36 -22.15 -3.46 -0.04
CA THR A 36 -21.68 -4.56 0.81
C THR A 36 -20.53 -5.29 0.14
N LEU A 37 -20.63 -5.62 -1.15
CA LEU A 37 -19.57 -6.27 -1.91
C LEU A 37 -18.29 -5.44 -1.91
N TYR A 38 -18.39 -4.13 -2.19
CA TYR A 38 -17.25 -3.22 -2.13
C TYR A 38 -16.59 -3.24 -0.74
N ALA A 39 -17.39 -3.08 0.32
CA ALA A 39 -16.90 -3.08 1.69
C ALA A 39 -16.22 -4.39 2.08
N THR A 40 -16.81 -5.54 1.71
CA THR A 40 -16.23 -6.87 1.90
C THR A 40 -14.86 -6.97 1.24
N LEU A 41 -14.74 -6.60 -0.04
CA LEU A 41 -13.48 -6.65 -0.77
C LEU A 41 -12.40 -5.78 -0.11
N ARG A 42 -12.77 -4.57 0.35
CA ARG A 42 -11.85 -3.65 1.03
C ARG A 42 -11.35 -4.18 2.37
N VAL A 43 -12.24 -4.75 3.18
CA VAL A 43 -11.89 -5.37 4.47
C VAL A 43 -10.96 -6.58 4.27
N THR A 44 -11.14 -7.32 3.18
CA THR A 44 -10.27 -8.45 2.81
C THR A 44 -8.97 -8.06 2.11
N GLY A 45 -8.68 -6.77 1.97
CA GLY A 45 -7.39 -6.27 1.49
C GLY A 45 -7.25 -6.06 -0.02
N HIS A 46 -8.34 -6.11 -0.79
CA HIS A 46 -8.31 -5.73 -2.20
C HIS A 46 -8.13 -4.22 -2.36
N ASP A 47 -7.42 -3.77 -3.39
CA ASP A 47 -7.22 -2.35 -3.65
C ASP A 47 -8.53 -1.63 -4.00
N ALA A 48 -8.58 -0.31 -3.75
CA ALA A 48 -9.78 0.49 -3.90
C ALA A 48 -10.32 0.51 -5.34
N GLN A 49 -9.43 0.65 -6.33
CA GLN A 49 -9.83 0.76 -7.72
C GLN A 49 -10.40 -0.56 -8.25
N SER A 50 -9.72 -1.68 -8.03
CA SER A 50 -10.20 -3.01 -8.44
C SER A 50 -11.49 -3.38 -7.73
N SER A 51 -11.59 -3.08 -6.43
CA SER A 51 -12.82 -3.31 -5.65
C SER A 51 -13.98 -2.49 -6.21
N PHE A 52 -13.74 -1.25 -6.63
CA PHE A 52 -14.76 -0.37 -7.19
C PHE A 52 -15.28 -0.92 -8.51
N VAL A 53 -14.37 -1.31 -9.40
CA VAL A 53 -14.74 -1.91 -10.69
C VAL A 53 -15.48 -3.24 -10.49
N ALA A 54 -15.05 -4.07 -9.53
CA ALA A 54 -15.71 -5.34 -9.25
C ALA A 54 -17.13 -5.16 -8.68
N ALA A 55 -17.31 -4.19 -7.78
CA ALA A 55 -18.58 -3.99 -7.09
C ALA A 55 -19.58 -3.13 -7.87
N PHE A 56 -19.09 -2.12 -8.61
CA PHE A 56 -19.92 -1.11 -9.26
C PHE A 56 -19.73 -1.04 -10.78
N GLY A 57 -18.88 -1.90 -11.37
CA GLY A 57 -18.55 -1.84 -12.80
C GLY A 57 -19.69 -2.23 -13.73
N SER A 58 -20.73 -2.89 -13.22
CA SER A 58 -22.00 -3.14 -13.92
C SER A 58 -22.83 -1.86 -14.08
N GLU A 59 -22.66 -0.87 -13.20
CA GLU A 59 -23.40 0.39 -13.23
C GLU A 59 -22.56 1.53 -13.79
N PHE A 60 -21.27 1.59 -13.42
CA PHE A 60 -20.38 2.69 -13.77
C PHE A 60 -19.23 2.26 -14.67
N PHE A 61 -18.78 3.20 -15.50
CA PHE A 61 -17.51 3.10 -16.20
C PHE A 61 -16.91 4.49 -16.38
N GLY A 62 -15.59 4.58 -16.44
CA GLY A 62 -14.88 5.84 -16.52
C GLY A 62 -13.38 5.64 -16.65
N HIS A 63 -12.64 6.75 -16.68
CA HIS A 63 -11.19 6.70 -16.68
C HIS A 63 -10.67 6.09 -15.37
N PRO A 64 -9.61 5.26 -15.38
CA PRO A 64 -9.05 4.63 -14.18
C PRO A 64 -8.79 5.60 -13.02
N GLU A 65 -8.23 6.78 -13.31
CA GLU A 65 -7.97 7.82 -12.29
C GLU A 65 -9.25 8.35 -11.66
N SER A 66 -10.32 8.55 -12.43
CA SER A 66 -11.61 8.97 -11.89
C SER A 66 -12.21 7.92 -10.98
N ILE A 67 -12.09 6.65 -11.37
CA ILE A 67 -12.59 5.53 -10.59
C ILE A 67 -11.84 5.42 -9.26
N ALA A 68 -10.51 5.57 -9.27
CA ALA A 68 -9.71 5.61 -8.05
C ALA A 68 -10.14 6.76 -7.12
N LEU A 69 -10.30 7.97 -7.66
CA LEU A 69 -10.76 9.13 -6.88
C LEU A 69 -12.19 8.93 -6.34
N ALA A 70 -13.10 8.36 -7.13
CA ALA A 70 -14.46 8.06 -6.70
C ALA A 70 -14.49 7.05 -5.54
N ALA A 71 -13.64 6.01 -5.62
CA ALA A 71 -13.46 5.03 -4.57
C ALA A 71 -12.98 5.70 -3.26
N GLU A 72 -11.96 6.55 -3.33
CA GLU A 72 -11.46 7.33 -2.17
C GLU A 72 -12.56 8.22 -1.57
N ARG A 73 -13.33 8.92 -2.42
CA ARG A 73 -14.45 9.76 -1.98
C ARG A 73 -15.53 8.93 -1.29
N PHE A 74 -15.89 7.77 -1.84
CA PHE A 74 -16.87 6.88 -1.23
C PHE A 74 -16.41 6.33 0.13
N GLU A 75 -15.14 5.96 0.26
CA GLU A 75 -14.56 5.44 1.51
C GLU A 75 -14.58 6.46 2.65
N SER A 76 -14.60 7.74 2.34
CA SER A 76 -14.73 8.80 3.34
C SER A 76 -16.14 8.89 3.98
N THR A 77 -17.14 8.22 3.39
CA THR A 77 -18.54 8.36 3.79
C THR A 77 -18.92 7.48 4.99
N PRO A 78 -19.91 7.90 5.81
CA PRO A 78 -20.49 7.02 6.83
C PRO A 78 -21.12 5.75 6.27
N THR A 79 -21.60 5.79 5.02
CA THR A 79 -22.23 4.62 4.37
C THR A 79 -21.22 3.50 4.15
N PHE A 80 -20.02 3.84 3.66
CA PHE A 80 -18.94 2.87 3.56
C PHE A 80 -18.52 2.37 4.94
N ARG A 81 -18.31 3.26 5.92
CA ARG A 81 -17.87 2.86 7.28
C ARG A 81 -18.82 1.86 7.93
N ASN A 82 -20.13 2.07 7.81
CA ASN A 82 -21.12 1.14 8.35
C ASN A 82 -21.06 -0.20 7.62
N ALA A 83 -21.06 -0.20 6.29
CA ALA A 83 -20.99 -1.44 5.51
C ALA A 83 -19.69 -2.21 5.75
N ALA A 84 -18.57 -1.52 5.98
CA ALA A 84 -17.29 -2.12 6.34
C ALA A 84 -17.34 -2.71 7.75
N GLY A 85 -17.98 -2.04 8.71
CA GLY A 85 -18.27 -2.59 10.04
C GLY A 85 -19.08 -3.88 9.95
N ASP A 86 -20.19 -3.85 9.22
CA ASP A 86 -21.06 -5.02 9.00
C ASP A 86 -20.29 -6.17 8.34
N ALA A 87 -19.43 -5.87 7.36
CA ALA A 87 -18.58 -6.86 6.70
C ALA A 87 -17.55 -7.49 7.66
N VAL A 88 -16.93 -6.68 8.53
CA VAL A 88 -16.01 -7.18 9.56
C VAL A 88 -16.73 -8.10 10.53
N GLU A 89 -17.91 -7.71 11.00
CA GLU A 89 -18.73 -8.52 11.91
C GLU A 89 -19.18 -9.83 11.26
N THR A 90 -19.61 -9.77 9.99
CA THR A 90 -20.12 -10.93 9.26
C THR A 90 -19.02 -11.95 8.93
N LEU A 91 -17.84 -11.49 8.51
CA LEU A 91 -16.74 -12.38 8.15
C LEU A 91 -16.00 -12.92 9.39
N GLY A 92 -15.86 -12.10 10.41
CA GLY A 92 -15.05 -12.38 11.58
C GLY A 92 -13.53 -12.25 11.32
N ALA A 93 -12.78 -12.03 12.39
CA ALA A 93 -11.35 -11.73 12.32
C ALA A 93 -10.51 -12.84 11.68
N GLU A 94 -10.86 -14.11 11.92
CA GLU A 94 -10.10 -15.26 11.43
C GLU A 94 -10.19 -15.40 9.89
N ALA A 95 -11.39 -15.25 9.32
CA ALA A 95 -11.59 -15.31 7.88
C ALA A 95 -10.87 -14.17 7.16
N ILE A 96 -10.93 -12.96 7.74
CA ILE A 96 -10.22 -11.78 7.20
C ILE A 96 -8.71 -12.02 7.24
N ALA A 97 -8.16 -12.51 8.36
CA ALA A 97 -6.74 -12.80 8.47
C ALA A 97 -6.26 -13.84 7.45
N LYS A 98 -7.07 -14.88 7.23
CA LYS A 98 -6.78 -15.92 6.23
C LYS A 98 -6.77 -15.35 4.81
N GLU A 99 -7.75 -14.52 4.46
CA GLU A 99 -7.81 -13.91 3.12
C GLU A 99 -6.64 -12.93 2.91
N LEU A 100 -6.34 -12.10 3.91
CA LEU A 100 -5.19 -11.19 3.86
C LEU A 100 -3.86 -11.95 3.68
N ALA A 101 -3.69 -13.09 4.35
CA ALA A 101 -2.51 -13.93 4.17
C ALA A 101 -2.41 -14.49 2.75
N ALA A 102 -3.51 -15.00 2.20
CA ALA A 102 -3.57 -15.49 0.82
C ALA A 102 -3.22 -14.38 -0.20
N ARG A 103 -3.67 -13.14 0.04
CA ARG A 103 -3.35 -11.99 -0.83
C ARG A 103 -1.89 -11.62 -0.79
N CYS A 104 -1.26 -11.63 0.38
CA CYS A 104 0.17 -11.41 0.50
C CYS A 104 0.96 -12.43 -0.33
N GLU A 105 0.56 -13.69 -0.32
CA GLU A 105 1.19 -14.75 -1.11
C GLU A 105 1.01 -14.54 -2.63
N GLU A 106 -0.21 -14.21 -3.07
CA GLU A 106 -0.52 -13.94 -4.48
C GLU A 106 0.30 -12.75 -5.03
N VAL A 107 0.29 -11.62 -4.32
CA VAL A 107 1.00 -10.40 -4.74
C VAL A 107 2.51 -10.63 -4.74
N ALA A 108 3.04 -11.32 -3.73
CA ALA A 108 4.46 -11.67 -3.68
C ALA A 108 4.86 -12.57 -4.86
N GLY A 109 4.06 -13.60 -5.15
CA GLY A 109 4.30 -14.52 -6.27
C GLY A 109 4.28 -13.81 -7.63
N PHE A 110 3.24 -13.01 -7.90
CA PHE A 110 3.12 -12.24 -9.13
C PHE A 110 4.29 -11.26 -9.31
N THR A 111 4.65 -10.53 -8.24
CA THR A 111 5.73 -9.55 -8.28
C THR A 111 7.10 -10.20 -8.47
N GLN A 112 7.38 -11.30 -7.78
CA GLN A 112 8.64 -12.04 -7.93
C GLN A 112 8.80 -12.62 -9.34
N ALA A 113 7.73 -13.19 -9.91
CA ALA A 113 7.73 -13.73 -11.27
C ALA A 113 7.99 -12.63 -12.32
N ASN A 114 7.32 -11.48 -12.18
CA ASN A 114 7.51 -10.36 -13.09
C ASN A 114 8.92 -9.75 -12.93
N ALA A 115 9.41 -9.60 -11.69
CA ALA A 115 10.78 -9.15 -11.44
C ALA A 115 11.82 -10.10 -12.03
N MET A 116 11.62 -11.43 -11.98
CA MET A 116 12.51 -12.40 -12.60
C MET A 116 12.54 -12.23 -14.13
N LYS A 117 11.38 -12.07 -14.77
CA LYS A 117 11.28 -11.76 -16.21
C LYS A 117 12.11 -10.52 -16.57
N TRP A 118 11.99 -9.45 -15.80
CA TRP A 118 12.74 -8.21 -16.04
C TRP A 118 14.23 -8.34 -15.75
N ARG A 119 14.63 -9.07 -14.69
CA ARG A 119 16.06 -9.34 -14.41
C ARG A 119 16.73 -10.08 -15.56
N VAL A 120 16.08 -11.10 -16.12
CA VAL A 120 16.59 -11.82 -17.29
C VAL A 120 16.74 -10.87 -18.49
N ALA A 121 15.71 -10.07 -18.79
CA ALA A 121 15.76 -9.10 -19.89
C ALA A 121 16.85 -8.03 -19.70
N MET A 122 17.02 -7.52 -18.47
CA MET A 122 18.03 -6.51 -18.13
C MET A 122 19.44 -7.09 -18.12
N HIS A 123 19.64 -8.35 -17.70
CA HIS A 123 20.95 -9.01 -17.76
C HIS A 123 21.44 -9.20 -19.20
N CYS A 124 20.54 -9.40 -20.16
CA CYS A 124 20.88 -9.42 -21.58
C CYS A 124 21.28 -8.03 -22.14
N ASN A 125 20.83 -6.94 -21.51
CA ASN A 125 21.14 -5.56 -21.91
C ASN A 125 22.32 -4.93 -21.14
N ARG A 126 22.93 -5.66 -20.20
CA ARG A 126 24.02 -5.14 -19.33
C ARG A 126 25.30 -4.74 -20.07
N ALA A 127 25.40 -5.04 -21.36
CA ALA A 127 26.52 -4.64 -22.20
C ALA A 127 26.52 -3.13 -22.57
N ILE A 128 25.45 -2.38 -22.30
CA ILE A 128 25.25 -1.04 -22.89
C ILE A 128 25.60 0.13 -21.95
N GLU A 129 25.68 -0.04 -20.62
CA GLU A 129 25.80 1.12 -19.70
C GLU A 129 26.92 1.00 -18.65
N ALA A 130 28.11 0.53 -19.03
CA ALA A 130 29.29 0.85 -18.24
C ALA A 130 29.76 2.29 -18.57
N SER A 131 29.02 3.31 -18.13
CA SER A 131 29.58 4.65 -18.05
C SER A 131 30.62 4.63 -16.93
N THR A 132 31.88 4.49 -17.30
CA THR A 132 33.03 4.32 -16.39
C THR A 132 33.24 5.50 -15.45
N PHE A 133 32.61 6.65 -15.73
CA PHE A 133 32.76 7.88 -14.95
C PHE A 133 31.89 7.92 -13.69
N ILE A 134 30.67 7.38 -13.73
CA ILE A 134 29.74 7.37 -12.59
C ILE A 134 30.14 6.31 -11.54
N ALA A 135 30.59 5.13 -12.00
CA ALA A 135 30.99 4.02 -11.14
C ALA A 135 32.10 4.38 -10.13
N ASN A 136 33.07 5.20 -10.54
CA ASN A 136 34.23 5.53 -9.71
C ASN A 136 33.91 6.47 -8.52
N GLY A 137 32.92 7.37 -8.66
CA GLY A 137 32.50 8.28 -7.59
C GLY A 137 31.59 7.59 -6.56
N ASP A 138 30.72 6.69 -7.04
CA ASP A 138 29.81 5.92 -6.19
C ASP A 138 30.56 4.87 -5.36
N ASP A 139 31.61 4.25 -5.91
CA ASP A 139 32.43 3.27 -5.18
C ASP A 139 33.17 3.90 -3.99
N ALA A 140 33.74 5.10 -4.17
CA ALA A 140 34.38 5.85 -3.08
C ALA A 140 33.38 6.26 -2.00
N SER A 141 32.22 6.79 -2.42
CA SER A 141 31.12 7.17 -1.51
C SER A 141 30.57 5.98 -0.74
N PHE A 142 30.47 4.81 -1.37
CA PHE A 142 30.01 3.58 -0.77
C PHE A 142 31.04 2.97 0.20
N ALA A 143 32.35 3.09 -0.09
CA ALA A 143 33.42 2.71 0.83
C ALA A 143 33.38 3.56 2.11
N ASP A 144 33.22 4.88 1.98
CA ASP A 144 33.09 5.80 3.12
C ASP A 144 31.82 5.56 3.92
N PHE A 145 30.71 5.23 3.26
CA PHE A 145 29.47 4.82 3.92
C PHE A 145 29.68 3.54 4.75
N LYS A 146 30.30 2.50 4.17
CA LYS A 146 30.61 1.24 4.88
C LYS A 146 31.50 1.47 6.09
N LYS A 147 32.53 2.31 5.95
CA LYS A 147 33.43 2.66 7.06
C LYS A 147 32.68 3.35 8.20
N ARG A 148 31.87 4.37 7.91
CA ARG A 148 31.04 5.07 8.90
C ARG A 148 30.08 4.12 9.64
N ARG A 149 29.38 3.24 8.91
CA ARG A 149 28.46 2.25 9.50
C ARG A 149 29.17 1.24 10.40
N ARG A 150 30.39 0.85 10.07
CA ARG A 150 31.22 -0.02 10.92
C ARG A 150 31.63 0.70 12.21
N GLU A 151 32.11 1.94 12.11
CA GLU A 151 32.49 2.74 13.27
C GLU A 151 31.31 3.03 14.21
N GLU A 152 30.11 3.25 13.66
CA GLU A 152 28.87 3.39 14.45
C GLU A 152 28.55 2.11 15.23
N ARG A 153 28.60 0.93 14.57
CA ARG A 153 28.37 -0.35 15.26
C ARG A 153 29.40 -0.59 16.35
N GLU A 154 30.68 -0.38 16.06
CA GLU A 154 31.76 -0.54 17.03
C GLU A 154 31.63 0.45 18.21
N LYS A 155 31.18 1.68 17.98
CA LYS A 155 30.87 2.65 19.05
C LYS A 155 29.68 2.22 19.90
N THR A 156 28.62 1.70 19.28
CA THR A 156 27.45 1.18 20.00
C THR A 156 27.81 -0.05 20.82
N GLU A 157 28.54 -1.01 20.25
CA GLU A 157 29.03 -2.20 20.96
C GLU A 157 30.00 -1.85 22.09
N ARG A 158 30.86 -0.84 21.93
CA ARG A 158 31.71 -0.34 23.03
C ARG A 158 30.87 0.33 24.11
N ARG A 159 29.87 1.15 23.76
CA ARG A 159 28.96 1.76 24.74
C ARG A 159 28.16 0.70 25.49
N GLU A 160 27.72 -0.37 24.84
CA GLU A 160 27.03 -1.48 25.49
C GLU A 160 27.95 -2.30 26.40
N ARG A 161 29.20 -2.55 25.98
CA ARG A 161 30.19 -3.27 26.81
C ARG A 161 30.71 -2.45 28.00
N PHE A 162 30.94 -1.16 27.83
CA PHE A 162 31.49 -0.29 28.90
C PHE A 162 30.41 0.46 29.70
N GLY A 163 29.20 0.61 29.16
CA GLY A 163 28.06 1.21 29.87
C GLY A 163 27.46 0.29 30.95
N ASN A 164 27.64 -1.03 30.83
CA ASN A 164 27.31 -2.02 31.86
C ASN A 164 28.45 -2.27 32.88
N HIS A 165 29.54 -1.51 32.81
CA HIS A 165 30.70 -1.63 33.72
C HIS A 165 31.21 -0.23 34.13
N MET A 166 30.33 0.58 34.73
CA MET A 166 30.78 1.57 35.70
C MET A 166 30.69 0.93 37.08
N PRO A 167 31.83 0.59 37.73
CA PRO A 167 31.81 0.12 39.10
C PRO A 167 31.34 1.25 40.01
N GLU A 168 30.40 0.94 40.91
CA GLU A 168 30.03 1.75 42.09
C GLU A 168 31.21 1.84 43.07
N LEU A 169 32.30 2.47 42.65
CA LEU A 169 33.41 2.79 43.52
C LEU A 169 33.65 4.30 43.41
N LEU A 170 32.87 5.05 44.18
CA LEU A 170 33.17 6.35 44.81
C LEU A 170 31.90 6.89 45.52
N ARG A 171 31.32 6.09 46.42
CA ARG A 171 30.32 6.55 47.42
C ARG A 171 30.61 5.91 48.79
N SER A 172 31.82 6.13 49.27
CA SER A 172 32.31 5.93 50.64
C SER A 172 33.77 6.37 50.51
N ASP A 173 34.23 7.54 50.96
CA ASP A 173 34.15 8.06 52.32
C ASP A 173 34.25 9.60 52.27
N TYR A 174 33.32 10.29 52.95
CA TYR A 174 33.51 11.63 53.50
C TYR A 174 32.47 11.77 54.63
N GLU A 175 32.81 11.20 55.79
CA GLU A 175 32.49 11.78 57.10
C GLU A 175 33.73 12.53 57.59
#